data_AF-A0A1G3IJY8-F1
#
_entry.id   AF-A0A1G3IJY8-F1
#
_cell.length_a   1.000
_cell.length_b   1.000
_cell.length_c   1.000
_cell.angle_alpha   90.00
_cell.angle_beta   90.00
_cell.angle_gamma   90.00
#
_symmetry.space_group_name_H-M   'P 1'
#
loop_
_entity.id
_entity.type
_entity.pdbx_description
1 polymer ?
#
loop_
_entity_poly.entity_id
_entity_poly.type
_entity_poly.pdbx_seq_one_letter_code
_entity_poly.pdbx_strand_id
1 'polypeptide(L)'
;MTQSLIAAIQDWPVLIQGAIGSAIFWLVLLVGQKLTTFSSMKVREHSKERQKIFLLNEILRHKAIRDGGAFEAGAFYAAVLWFRASRHVISGLIWLTLGLIFNAVSDVFGLVGFLGCLYFMFSALAIVKPLDFEGDISEKISELETKRKELDGN
;
A
#
# COMPACT_ATOMS: atom_id res chain seq x y z
N MET A 1 -14.59 35.82 -23.38
CA MET A 1 -13.12 35.89 -23.53
C MET A 1 -12.52 34.55 -23.98
N THR A 2 -12.93 33.41 -23.42
CA THR A 2 -12.51 32.07 -23.89
C THR A 2 -13.07 31.71 -25.27
N GLN A 3 -14.32 32.08 -25.57
CA GLN A 3 -14.93 31.78 -26.88
C GLN A 3 -14.31 32.55 -28.06
N SER A 4 -13.87 33.81 -27.85
CA SER A 4 -13.17 34.58 -28.88
C SER A 4 -11.76 34.05 -29.18
N LEU A 5 -11.12 33.45 -28.17
CA LEU A 5 -9.82 32.79 -28.31
C LEU A 5 -9.93 31.48 -29.10
N ILE A 6 -10.98 30.70 -28.87
CA ILE A 6 -11.25 29.45 -29.60
C ILE A 6 -11.53 29.74 -31.07
N ALA A 7 -12.32 30.78 -31.38
CA ALA A 7 -12.60 31.19 -32.76
C ALA A 7 -11.32 31.61 -33.51
N ALA A 8 -10.46 32.41 -32.86
CA ALA A 8 -9.19 32.84 -33.46
C ALA A 8 -8.20 31.68 -33.73
N ILE A 9 -8.25 30.59 -32.96
CA ILE A 9 -7.44 29.38 -33.15
C ILE A 9 -8.00 28.51 -34.29
N GLN A 10 -9.32 28.53 -34.51
CA GLN A 10 -9.97 27.81 -35.60
C GLN A 10 -9.71 28.44 -36.98
N ASP A 11 -9.43 29.74 -37.03
CA ASP A 11 -9.08 30.46 -38.26
C ASP A 11 -7.62 30.26 -38.71
N TRP A 12 -6.81 29.51 -37.95
CA TRP A 12 -5.44 29.23 -38.34
C TRP A 12 -5.35 28.21 -39.49
N PRO A 13 -4.32 28.32 -40.36
CA PRO A 13 -4.07 27.34 -41.40
C PRO A 13 -4.04 25.91 -40.84
N VAL A 14 -4.71 24.98 -41.51
CA VAL A 14 -4.86 23.57 -41.07
C VAL A 14 -3.52 22.91 -40.72
N LEU A 15 -2.45 23.26 -41.43
CA LEU A 15 -1.07 22.83 -41.17
C LEU A 15 -0.55 23.27 -39.78
N ILE A 16 -0.83 24.52 -39.39
CA ILE A 16 -0.43 25.09 -38.09
C ILE A 16 -1.27 24.49 -36.96
N GLN A 17 -2.58 24.33 -37.19
CA GLN A 17 -3.47 23.67 -36.23
C GLN A 17 -3.06 22.21 -35.97
N GLY A 18 -2.67 21.48 -37.02
CA GLY A 18 -2.14 20.11 -36.91
C GLY A 18 -0.83 20.03 -36.15
N ALA A 19 0.10 20.96 -36.38
CA ALA A 19 1.38 21.03 -35.67
C ALA A 19 1.21 21.37 -34.17
N ILE A 20 0.24 22.21 -33.82
CA ILE A 20 -0.04 22.57 -32.43
C ILE A 20 -0.75 21.42 -31.71
N GLY A 21 -1.67 20.74 -32.39
CA GLY A 21 -2.32 19.53 -31.87
C GLY A 21 -1.29 18.43 -31.55
N SER A 22 -0.34 18.19 -32.45
CA SER A 22 0.73 17.20 -32.22
C SER A 22 1.72 17.63 -31.14
N ALA A 23 2.05 18.93 -31.04
CA ALA A 23 2.90 19.47 -29.98
C ALA A 23 2.25 19.33 -28.58
N ILE A 24 0.96 19.64 -28.46
CA ILE A 24 0.20 19.46 -27.21
C ILE A 24 0.11 17.97 -26.86
N PHE A 25 -0.20 17.12 -27.84
CA PHE A 25 -0.24 15.67 -27.62
C PHE A 25 1.11 15.12 -27.15
N TRP A 26 2.20 15.55 -27.77
CA TRP A 26 3.56 15.18 -27.36
C TRP A 26 3.87 15.66 -25.94
N LEU A 27 3.47 16.87 -25.56
CA LEU A 27 3.64 17.39 -24.20
C LEU A 27 2.85 16.58 -23.18
N VAL A 28 1.60 16.21 -23.50
CA VAL A 28 0.78 15.33 -22.66
C VAL A 28 1.43 13.95 -22.50
N LEU A 29 1.98 13.38 -23.57
CA LEU A 29 2.70 12.12 -23.51
C LEU A 29 3.95 12.21 -22.62
N LEU A 30 4.73 13.28 -22.72
CA LEU A 30 5.91 13.50 -21.88
C LEU A 30 5.54 13.58 -20.40
N VAL A 31 4.48 14.33 -20.07
CA VAL A 31 3.98 14.45 -18.69
C VAL A 31 3.47 13.10 -18.19
N GLY A 32 2.70 12.39 -19.01
CA GLY A 32 2.18 11.05 -18.69
C GLY A 32 3.30 10.03 -18.43
N GLN A 33 4.34 10.02 -19.26
CA GLN A 33 5.51 9.15 -19.08
C GLN A 33 6.28 9.48 -17.80
N LYS A 34 6.46 10.77 -17.50
CA LYS A 34 7.15 11.21 -16.27
C LYS A 34 6.35 10.85 -15.02
N LEU A 35 5.02 11.01 -15.05
CA LEU A 35 4.14 10.58 -13.97
C LEU A 35 4.17 9.07 -13.78
N THR A 36 4.12 8.31 -14.87
CA THR A 36 4.12 6.84 -14.83
C THR A 36 5.44 6.30 -14.29
N THR A 37 6.57 6.83 -14.75
CA THR A 37 7.90 6.41 -14.27
C THR A 37 8.11 6.77 -12.80
N PHE A 38 7.71 7.97 -12.37
CA PHE A 38 7.77 8.37 -10.96
C PHE A 38 6.90 7.48 -10.06
N SER A 39 5.66 7.20 -10.51
CA SER A 39 4.73 6.32 -9.78
C SER A 39 5.26 4.89 -9.71
N SER A 40 5.84 4.38 -10.80
CA SER A 40 6.40 3.03 -10.86
C SER A 40 7.59 2.86 -9.92
N MET A 41 8.47 3.86 -9.82
CA MET A 41 9.59 3.83 -8.87
C MET A 41 9.10 3.80 -7.42
N LYS A 42 8.15 4.67 -7.07
CA LYS A 42 7.54 4.68 -5.72
C LYS A 42 6.84 3.37 -5.39
N VAL A 43 6.08 2.81 -6.32
CA VAL A 43 5.40 1.51 -6.13
C VAL A 43 6.41 0.40 -5.88
N ARG A 44 7.53 0.39 -6.61
CA ARG A 44 8.58 -0.63 -6.44
C ARG A 44 9.28 -0.53 -5.08
N GLU A 45 9.62 0.67 -4.63
CA GLU A 45 10.19 0.89 -3.28
C GLU A 45 9.20 0.45 -2.20
N HIS A 46 7.94 0.87 -2.32
CA HIS A 46 6.90 0.51 -1.37
C HIS A 46 6.59 -0.99 -1.37
N SER A 47 6.75 -1.66 -2.51
CA SER A 47 6.64 -3.11 -2.63
C SER A 47 7.76 -3.83 -1.88
N LYS A 48 9.02 -3.38 -2.00
CA LYS A 48 10.14 -3.94 -1.23
C LYS A 48 9.90 -3.80 0.27
N GLU A 49 9.47 -2.62 0.72
CA GLU A 49 9.19 -2.36 2.13
C GLU A 49 8.06 -3.24 2.67
N ARG A 50 6.95 -3.38 1.90
CA ARG A 50 5.87 -4.31 2.23
C ARG A 50 6.35 -5.75 2.35
N GLN A 51 7.23 -6.19 1.45
CA GLN A 51 7.79 -7.53 1.49
C GLN A 51 8.65 -7.75 2.73
N LYS A 52 9.47 -6.76 3.14
CA LYS A 52 10.26 -6.82 4.38
C LYS A 52 9.36 -6.92 5.62
N ILE A 53 8.31 -6.11 5.67
CA ILE A 53 7.34 -6.13 6.77
C ILE A 53 6.62 -7.48 6.84
N PHE A 54 6.22 -8.02 5.68
CA PHE A 54 5.59 -9.33 5.58
C PHE A 54 6.51 -10.44 6.12
N LEU A 55 7.76 -10.50 5.66
CA LEU A 55 8.74 -11.49 6.13
C LEU A 55 9.02 -11.35 7.63
N LEU A 56 9.11 -10.12 8.15
CA LEU A 56 9.29 -9.89 9.59
C LEU A 56 8.10 -10.42 10.40
N ASN A 57 6.87 -10.14 9.97
CA ASN A 57 5.68 -10.67 10.65
C ASN A 57 5.67 -12.19 10.61
N GLU A 58 6.08 -12.79 9.49
CA GLU A 58 6.16 -14.25 9.33
C GLU A 58 7.19 -14.88 10.28
N ILE A 59 8.39 -14.28 10.38
CA ILE A 59 9.43 -14.72 11.32
C ILE A 59 8.93 -14.64 12.76
N LEU A 60 8.27 -13.54 13.14
CA LEU A 60 7.74 -13.35 14.49
C LEU A 60 6.66 -14.39 14.82
N ARG A 61 5.79 -14.73 13.86
CA ARG A 61 4.78 -15.78 14.04
C ARG A 61 5.42 -17.14 14.25
N HIS A 62 6.44 -17.50 13.47
CA HIS A 62 7.14 -18.77 13.64
C HIS A 62 7.91 -18.83 14.96
N LYS A 63 8.54 -17.71 15.39
CA LYS A 63 9.20 -17.60 16.71
C LYS A 63 8.21 -17.74 17.87
N ALA A 64 7.03 -17.15 17.74
CA ALA A 64 5.97 -17.27 18.75
C ALA A 64 5.52 -18.74 18.95
N ILE A 65 5.47 -19.54 17.89
CA ILE A 65 5.12 -20.96 17.97
C ILE A 65 6.28 -21.79 18.51
N ARG A 66 7.49 -21.61 17.97
CA ARG A 66 8.69 -22.33 18.42
C ARG A 66 8.91 -22.17 19.93
N ASP A 67 8.78 -20.94 20.40
CA ASP A 67 9.03 -20.57 21.78
C ASP A 67 7.74 -20.58 22.62
N GLY A 68 6.61 -21.00 22.04
CA GLY A 68 5.29 -21.04 22.69
C GLY A 68 5.22 -22.01 23.88
N GLY A 69 6.14 -22.97 23.96
CA GLY A 69 6.33 -23.82 25.15
C GLY A 69 7.01 -23.11 26.33
N ALA A 70 7.74 -22.02 26.09
CA ALA A 70 8.35 -21.18 27.11
C ALA A 70 7.49 -19.92 27.31
N PHE A 71 6.74 -19.89 28.41
CA PHE A 71 5.70 -18.89 28.67
C PHE A 71 6.15 -17.43 28.43
N GLU A 72 7.39 -17.08 28.79
CA GLU A 72 7.91 -15.72 28.65
C GLU A 72 8.23 -15.33 27.20
N ALA A 73 8.90 -16.21 26.45
CA ALA A 73 9.36 -15.90 25.09
C ALA A 73 8.21 -15.94 24.07
N GLY A 74 7.34 -16.96 24.14
CA GLY A 74 6.16 -17.05 23.30
C GLY A 74 5.18 -15.88 23.51
N ALA A 75 4.94 -15.50 24.78
CA ALA A 75 4.07 -14.37 25.10
C ALA A 75 4.64 -13.04 24.62
N PHE A 76 5.97 -12.84 24.69
CA PHE A 76 6.62 -11.64 24.16
C PHE A 76 6.37 -11.48 22.65
N TYR A 77 6.59 -12.53 21.85
CA TYR A 77 6.36 -12.47 20.41
C TYR A 77 4.88 -12.27 20.06
N ALA A 78 3.98 -12.92 20.79
CA ALA A 78 2.54 -12.72 20.65
C ALA A 78 2.13 -11.27 20.97
N ALA A 79 2.68 -10.68 22.04
CA ALA A 79 2.43 -9.29 22.41
C ALA A 79 2.94 -8.30 21.33
N VAL A 80 4.11 -8.57 20.73
CA VAL A 80 4.64 -7.75 19.63
C VAL A 80 3.72 -7.82 18.40
N LEU A 81 3.24 -9.02 18.03
CA LEU A 81 2.29 -9.18 16.93
C LEU A 81 0.98 -8.44 17.21
N TRP A 82 0.46 -8.55 18.44
CA TRP A 82 -0.75 -7.84 18.87
C TRP A 82 -0.57 -6.31 18.81
N PHE A 83 0.54 -5.80 19.32
CA PHE A 83 0.86 -4.37 19.27
C PHE A 83 0.98 -3.85 17.82
N ARG A 84 1.55 -4.64 16.91
CA ARG A 84 1.63 -4.27 15.49
C ARG A 84 0.24 -4.29 14.83
N ALA A 85 -0.58 -5.29 15.13
CA ALA A 85 -1.94 -5.39 14.63
C ALA A 85 -2.85 -4.27 15.16
N SER A 86 -2.71 -3.89 16.43
CA SER A 86 -3.53 -2.86 17.06
C SER A 86 -3.37 -1.49 16.40
N ARG A 87 -2.17 -1.16 15.89
CA ARG A 87 -1.96 0.05 15.08
C ARG A 87 -2.87 0.09 13.85
N HIS A 88 -3.04 -1.04 13.17
CA HIS A 88 -3.95 -1.13 12.03
C HIS A 88 -5.41 -1.07 12.47
N VAL A 89 -5.76 -1.73 13.59
CA VAL A 89 -7.12 -1.62 14.16
C VAL A 89 -7.48 -0.16 14.46
N ILE A 90 -6.60 0.57 15.15
CA ILE A 90 -6.79 2.00 15.44
C ILE A 90 -6.93 2.82 14.14
N SER A 91 -6.09 2.55 13.14
CA SER A 91 -6.18 3.23 11.85
C SER A 91 -7.52 2.96 11.17
N GLY A 92 -8.02 1.72 11.20
CA GLY A 92 -9.33 1.37 10.66
C GLY A 92 -10.47 2.06 11.40
N LEU A 93 -10.40 2.15 12.73
CA LEU A 93 -11.38 2.89 13.53
C LEU A 93 -11.39 4.39 13.22
N ILE A 94 -10.22 4.99 12.96
CA ILE A 94 -10.13 6.38 12.51
C ILE A 94 -10.82 6.54 11.15
N TRP A 95 -10.55 5.64 10.19
CA TRP A 95 -11.19 5.67 8.86
C TRP A 95 -12.70 5.50 8.93
N LEU A 96 -13.18 4.60 9.79
CA LEU A 96 -14.60 4.42 10.03
C LEU A 96 -15.23 5.70 10.63
N THR A 97 -14.59 6.28 11.64
CA THR A 97 -15.08 7.49 12.32
C THR A 97 -15.14 8.67 11.34
N LEU A 98 -14.10 8.86 10.52
CA LEU A 98 -14.09 9.89 9.49
C LEU A 98 -15.19 9.64 8.44
N GLY A 99 -15.36 8.39 7.99
CA GLY A 99 -16.43 8.01 7.08
C GLY A 99 -17.80 8.39 7.62
N LEU A 100 -18.07 8.10 8.89
CA LEU A 100 -19.34 8.44 9.55
C LEU A 100 -19.55 9.95 9.69
N ILE A 101 -18.50 10.71 10.06
CA ILE A 101 -18.58 12.18 10.19
C ILE A 101 -18.88 12.83 8.83
N PHE A 102 -18.17 12.42 7.78
CA PHE A 102 -18.28 13.02 6.46
C PHE A 102 -19.41 12.45 5.59
N ASN A 103 -20.07 11.37 6.02
CA ASN A 103 -21.24 10.83 5.32
C ASN A 103 -22.37 11.87 5.19
N ALA A 104 -22.49 12.78 6.15
CA ALA A 104 -23.46 13.88 6.10
C ALA A 104 -23.19 14.89 4.97
N VAL A 105 -21.95 14.97 4.47
CA VAL A 105 -21.57 15.85 3.35
C VAL A 105 -21.83 15.15 2.01
N SER A 106 -21.45 13.87 1.91
CA SER A 106 -21.71 13.03 0.74
C SER A 106 -21.56 11.56 1.10
N ASP A 107 -22.48 10.74 0.62
CA ASP A 107 -22.47 9.28 0.80
C ASP A 107 -21.17 8.62 0.30
N VAL A 108 -20.49 9.25 -0.68
CA VAL A 108 -19.21 8.78 -1.20
C VAL A 108 -18.15 8.72 -0.11
N PHE A 109 -18.14 9.69 0.83
CA PHE A 109 -17.18 9.69 1.93
C PHE A 109 -17.46 8.57 2.94
N GLY A 110 -18.73 8.24 3.19
CA GLY A 110 -19.11 7.10 4.01
C GLY A 110 -18.57 5.78 3.43
N LEU A 111 -18.77 5.58 2.11
CA LEU A 111 -18.24 4.41 1.40
C LEU A 111 -16.71 4.32 1.46
N VAL A 112 -16.02 5.45 1.19
CA VAL A 112 -14.56 5.53 1.25
C VAL A 112 -14.03 5.24 2.66
N GLY A 113 -14.68 5.78 3.69
CA GLY A 113 -14.37 5.52 5.09
C GLY A 113 -14.51 4.04 5.47
N PHE A 114 -15.60 3.40 5.04
CA PHE A 114 -15.84 1.99 5.26
C PHE A 114 -14.82 1.09 4.55
N LEU A 115 -14.52 1.38 3.27
CA LEU A 115 -13.49 0.65 2.52
C LEU A 115 -12.10 0.79 3.16
N GLY A 116 -11.75 1.99 3.63
CA GLY A 116 -10.51 2.23 4.37
C GLY A 116 -10.46 1.42 5.67
N CYS A 117 -11.56 1.38 6.43
CA CYS A 117 -11.67 0.55 7.63
C CYS A 117 -11.42 -0.93 7.31
N LEU A 118 -12.11 -1.49 6.31
CA LEU A 118 -11.92 -2.89 5.90
C LEU A 118 -10.48 -3.19 5.50
N TYR A 119 -9.85 -2.31 4.72
CA TYR A 119 -8.44 -2.45 4.34
C TYR A 119 -7.53 -2.60 5.56
N PHE A 120 -7.73 -1.77 6.58
CA PHE A 120 -6.95 -1.84 7.81
C PHE A 120 -7.29 -3.06 8.67
N MET A 121 -8.55 -3.50 8.71
CA MET A 121 -8.93 -4.73 9.42
C MET A 121 -8.29 -5.97 8.78
N PHE A 122 -8.28 -6.07 7.45
CA PHE A 122 -7.57 -7.16 6.76
C PHE A 122 -6.06 -7.07 6.95
N SER A 123 -5.49 -5.86 7.00
CA SER A 123 -4.07 -5.66 7.30
C SER A 123 -3.72 -6.12 8.71
N ALA A 124 -4.58 -5.86 9.70
CA ALA A 124 -4.42 -6.36 11.07
C ALA A 124 -4.52 -7.89 11.11
N LEU A 125 -5.52 -8.48 10.43
CA LEU A 125 -5.72 -9.92 10.36
C LEU A 125 -4.52 -10.64 9.74
N ALA A 126 -3.92 -10.07 8.69
CA ALA A 126 -2.74 -10.64 8.05
C ALA A 126 -1.53 -10.75 9.00
N ILE A 127 -1.45 -9.90 10.03
CA ILE A 127 -0.37 -9.94 11.03
C ILE A 127 -0.57 -11.06 12.05
N VAL A 128 -1.82 -11.29 12.47
CA VAL A 128 -2.17 -12.23 13.57
C VAL A 128 -2.75 -13.55 13.08
N LYS A 129 -2.81 -13.78 11.76
CA LYS A 129 -3.35 -15.01 11.17
C LYS A 129 -2.68 -16.23 11.84
N PRO A 130 -3.41 -17.32 12.15
CA PRO A 130 -2.79 -18.57 12.60
C PRO A 130 -1.87 -19.11 11.51
N LEU A 131 -0.71 -19.63 11.92
CA LEU A 131 0.15 -20.39 11.01
C LEU A 131 -0.37 -21.81 10.92
N ASP A 132 -0.52 -22.29 9.70
CA ASP A 132 -0.81 -23.69 9.41
C ASP A 132 0.43 -24.22 8.69
N PHE A 133 1.42 -24.64 9.48
CA PHE A 133 2.69 -25.15 8.98
C PHE A 133 3.07 -26.42 9.71
N GLU A 134 3.10 -27.51 8.94
CA GLU A 134 3.54 -28.83 9.37
C GLU A 134 4.97 -29.04 8.86
N GLY A 135 5.97 -28.67 9.65
CA GLY A 135 7.38 -28.80 9.29
C GLY A 135 8.33 -28.28 10.38
N ASP A 136 9.65 -28.31 10.11
CA ASP A 136 10.64 -27.76 11.04
C ASP A 136 10.56 -26.22 11.07
N ILE A 137 10.04 -25.70 12.18
CA ILE A 137 9.89 -24.27 12.42
C ILE A 137 11.24 -23.55 12.42
N SER A 138 12.31 -24.20 12.90
CA SER A 138 13.64 -23.59 12.99
C SER A 138 14.28 -23.43 11.61
N GLU A 139 14.13 -24.44 10.75
CA GLU A 139 14.55 -24.37 9.34
C GLU A 139 13.79 -23.24 8.63
N LYS A 140 12.47 -23.15 8.85
CA LYS A 140 11.64 -22.12 8.24
C LYS A 140 12.02 -20.70 8.66
N ILE A 141 12.33 -20.50 9.94
CA ILE A 141 12.82 -19.21 10.45
C ILE A 141 14.13 -18.83 9.76
N SER A 142 15.06 -19.78 9.62
CA SER A 142 16.36 -19.54 8.97
C SER A 142 16.21 -19.17 7.48
N GLU A 143 15.31 -19.85 6.77
CA GLU A 143 14.96 -19.54 5.37
C GLU A 143 14.42 -18.10 5.25
N LEU A 144 13.47 -17.72 6.11
CA LEU A 144 12.84 -16.41 6.10
C LEU A 144 13.82 -15.29 6.48
N GLU A 145 14.70 -15.53 7.44
CA GLU A 145 15.75 -14.59 7.83
C GLU A 145 16.78 -14.39 6.69
N THR A 146 17.10 -15.45 5.95
CA THR A 146 17.96 -15.37 4.76
C THR A 146 17.32 -14.51 3.67
N LYS A 147 16.05 -14.81 3.31
CA LYS A 147 15.28 -14.01 2.34
C LYS A 147 15.16 -12.54 2.74
N ARG A 148 15.01 -12.26 4.03
CA ARG A 148 14.97 -10.89 4.53
C ARG A 148 16.32 -10.18 4.35
N LYS A 149 17.43 -10.84 4.67
CA LYS A 149 18.79 -10.28 4.47
C LYS A 149 19.08 -10.00 3.01
N GLU A 150 18.67 -10.87 2.09
CA GLU A 150 18.80 -10.66 0.63
C GLU A 150 18.05 -9.39 0.15
N LEU A 151 16.92 -9.05 0.77
CA LEU A 151 16.17 -7.83 0.49
C LEU A 151 16.76 -6.58 1.17
N ASP A 152 17.56 -6.75 2.22
CA ASP A 152 18.26 -5.66 2.91
C ASP A 152 19.63 -5.34 2.26
N GLY A 153 20.27 -6.32 1.61
CA GLY A 153 21.54 -6.16 0.89
C GLY A 153 21.45 -5.62 -0.54
N ASN A 154 20.24 -5.38 -1.07
CA ASN A 154 19.95 -4.91 -2.45
C ASN A 154 19.13 -3.60 -2.49
#